data_AF-A0A1H6CW99-F1
#
_entry.id   AF-A0A1H6CW99-F1
#
_cell.length_a   1.000
_cell.length_b   1.000
_cell.length_c   1.000
_cell.angle_alpha   90.00
_cell.angle_beta   90.00
_cell.angle_gamma   90.00
#
_symmetry.space_group_name_H-M   'P 1'
#
loop_
_entity.id
_entity.type
_entity.pdbx_description
1 polymer ?
#
loop_
_entity_poly.entity_id
_entity_poly.type
_entity_poly.pdbx_seq_one_letter_code
_entity_poly.pdbx_strand_id
1 'polypeptide(L)'
;MKADKPEDPQRQGLRERLESILIRTEKATSWHDQAGRLRGLVNHEGYVPIRTRLAVEDLEFLAAARAELLRFSELGLRLLDLHQPRDAGGITSDTAHPILRCRSCMWRWPCPTFRAMSESFGAPRELPDTALPESA
;
A
#
# COMPACT_ATOMS: atom_id res chain seq x y z
N MET A 1 -3.82 -7.84 -35.26
CA MET A 1 -4.31 -7.23 -34.01
C MET A 1 -4.36 -8.30 -32.94
N LYS A 2 -3.48 -8.26 -31.94
CA LYS A 2 -3.68 -9.08 -30.73
C LYS A 2 -4.65 -8.29 -29.87
N ALA A 3 -5.83 -8.84 -29.62
CA ALA A 3 -6.79 -8.23 -28.72
C ALA A 3 -6.08 -7.98 -27.38
N ASP A 4 -6.08 -6.73 -26.91
CA ASP A 4 -5.78 -6.42 -25.52
C ASP A 4 -6.69 -7.30 -24.69
N LYS A 5 -6.10 -8.32 -24.03
CA LYS A 5 -6.85 -9.08 -23.04
C LYS A 5 -7.28 -8.05 -21.98
N PRO A 6 -8.57 -8.04 -21.57
CA PRO A 6 -9.04 -7.13 -20.55
C PRO A 6 -8.12 -7.23 -19.34
N GLU A 7 -7.64 -6.08 -18.88
CA GLU A 7 -6.74 -5.99 -17.74
C GLU A 7 -7.37 -6.67 -16.52
N ASP A 8 -6.60 -7.48 -15.81
CA ASP A 8 -7.10 -8.25 -14.65
C ASP A 8 -7.73 -7.29 -13.62
N PRO A 9 -9.05 -7.38 -13.35
CA PRO A 9 -9.75 -6.45 -12.46
C PRO A 9 -9.15 -6.38 -11.06
N GLN A 10 -8.65 -7.51 -10.54
CA GLN A 10 -8.01 -7.54 -9.23
C GLN A 10 -6.69 -6.75 -9.25
N ARG A 11 -5.92 -6.87 -10.33
CA ARG A 11 -4.68 -6.13 -10.51
C ARG A 11 -4.95 -4.63 -10.69
N GLN A 12 -6.00 -4.27 -11.42
CA GLN A 12 -6.38 -2.88 -11.63
C GLN A 12 -6.81 -2.22 -10.31
N GLY A 13 -7.67 -2.89 -9.52
CA GLY A 13 -8.04 -2.38 -8.19
C GLY A 13 -6.84 -2.23 -7.24
N LEU A 14 -5.89 -3.17 -7.29
CA LEU A 14 -4.65 -3.09 -6.53
C LEU A 14 -3.78 -1.89 -6.96
N ARG A 15 -3.68 -1.62 -8.27
CA ARG A 15 -2.98 -0.44 -8.80
C ARG A 15 -3.60 0.84 -8.27
N GLU A 16 -4.90 1.02 -8.50
CA GLU A 16 -5.64 2.23 -8.09
C GLU A 16 -5.47 2.50 -6.60
N ARG A 17 -5.47 1.43 -5.79
CA ARG A 17 -5.24 1.53 -4.36
C ARG A 17 -3.84 2.01 -4.01
N LEU A 18 -2.79 1.45 -4.63
CA LEU A 18 -1.40 1.86 -4.41
C LEU A 18 -1.16 3.30 -4.88
N GLU A 19 -1.71 3.69 -6.03
CA GLU A 19 -1.66 5.07 -6.53
C GLU A 19 -2.37 6.03 -5.57
N SER A 20 -3.54 5.64 -5.05
CA SER A 20 -4.25 6.42 -4.04
C SER A 20 -3.45 6.58 -2.74
N ILE A 21 -2.70 5.57 -2.30
CA ILE A 21 -1.81 5.68 -1.14
C ILE A 21 -0.66 6.64 -1.46
N LEU A 22 -0.03 6.51 -2.65
CA LEU A 22 1.05 7.38 -3.07
C LEU A 22 0.60 8.85 -3.07
N ILE A 23 -0.48 9.18 -3.79
CA ILE A 23 -1.00 10.55 -3.89
C ILE A 23 -1.36 11.13 -2.52
N ARG A 24 -2.01 10.34 -1.64
CA ARG A 24 -2.36 10.81 -0.29
C ARG A 24 -1.13 11.07 0.56
N THR A 25 -0.13 10.19 0.47
CA THR A 25 1.14 10.34 1.20
C THR A 25 1.94 11.54 0.70
N GLU A 26 1.99 11.77 -0.62
CA GLU A 26 2.64 12.94 -1.22
C GLU A 26 2.05 14.25 -0.68
N LYS A 27 0.72 14.32 -0.59
CA LYS A 27 -0.02 15.48 -0.08
C LYS A 27 0.04 15.64 1.44
N ALA A 28 0.38 14.61 2.19
CA ALA A 28 0.44 14.68 3.64
C ALA A 28 1.59 15.59 4.10
N THR A 29 1.32 16.44 5.09
CA THR A 29 2.35 17.23 5.76
C THR A 29 3.33 16.30 6.46
N SER A 30 4.63 16.48 6.21
CA SER A 30 5.67 15.73 6.92
C SER A 30 5.70 16.11 8.39
N TRP A 31 5.71 15.12 9.27
CA TRP A 31 5.90 15.33 10.70
C TRP A 31 7.36 15.48 11.10
N HIS A 32 8.31 15.34 10.18
CA HIS A 32 9.74 15.39 10.48
C HIS A 32 10.13 16.63 11.29
N ASP A 33 9.78 17.83 10.81
CA ASP A 33 10.12 19.08 11.48
C ASP A 33 9.29 19.34 12.74
N GLN A 34 8.05 18.82 12.80
CA GLN A 34 7.19 18.95 13.97
C GLN A 34 7.63 18.00 15.08
N ALA A 35 8.04 16.79 14.75
CA ALA A 35 8.54 15.80 15.69
C ALA A 35 9.83 16.29 16.38
N GLY A 36 10.74 16.95 15.65
CA GLY A 36 11.92 17.59 16.25
C GLY A 36 11.54 18.63 17.31
N ARG A 37 10.54 19.48 17.03
CA ARG A 37 10.02 20.45 18.00
C ARG A 37 9.34 19.77 19.20
N LEU A 38 8.54 18.74 18.95
CA LEU A 38 7.81 18.02 20.00
C LEU A 38 8.74 17.22 20.92
N ARG A 39 9.83 16.63 20.40
CA ARG A 39 10.85 15.97 21.23
C ARG A 39 11.45 16.89 22.27
N GLY A 40 11.68 18.16 21.93
CA GLY A 40 12.22 19.16 22.87
C GLY A 40 11.25 19.52 24.00
N LEU A 41 9.97 19.15 23.89
CA LEU A 41 8.93 19.40 24.89
C LEU A 41 8.64 18.17 25.77
N VAL A 42 9.38 17.07 25.56
CA VAL A 42 9.24 15.84 26.35
C VAL A 42 9.67 16.11 27.78
N ASN A 43 8.78 15.89 28.74
CA ASN A 43 9.08 16.03 30.15
C ASN A 43 10.01 14.89 30.63
N HIS A 44 10.49 14.99 31.87
CA HIS A 44 11.38 13.98 32.47
C HIS A 44 10.75 12.58 32.62
N GLU A 45 9.44 12.45 32.45
CA GLU A 45 8.71 11.17 32.44
C GLU A 45 8.51 10.61 31.03
N GLY A 46 9.01 11.29 29.98
CA GLY A 46 8.90 10.83 28.60
C GLY A 46 7.64 11.28 27.85
N TYR A 47 6.89 12.26 28.36
CA TYR A 47 5.63 12.72 27.75
C TYR A 47 5.57 14.25 27.56
N VAL A 48 4.91 14.72 26.49
CA VAL A 48 4.52 16.14 26.32
C VAL A 48 3.07 16.28 26.83
N PRO A 49 2.70 17.32 27.61
CA PRO A 49 1.32 17.58 28.01
C PRO A 49 0.49 18.16 26.85
N ILE A 50 0.39 17.39 25.77
CA ILE A 50 -0.76 17.43 24.86
C ILE A 50 -1.80 16.53 25.53
N ARG A 51 -3.11 16.74 25.34
CA ARG A 51 -4.16 15.84 25.90
C ARG A 51 -4.05 14.36 25.45
N THR A 52 -3.01 14.02 24.71
CA THR A 52 -2.59 12.68 24.30
C THR A 52 -1.13 12.47 24.71
N ARG A 53 -0.87 11.38 25.43
CA ARG A 53 0.49 10.90 25.73
C ARG A 53 1.08 10.33 24.44
N LEU A 54 2.17 10.92 23.94
CA LEU A 54 2.97 10.37 22.85
C LEU A 54 4.29 9.89 23.42
N ALA A 55 4.62 8.62 23.18
CA ALA A 55 5.94 8.09 23.48
C ALA A 55 6.98 8.60 22.46
N VAL A 56 8.26 8.45 22.76
CA VAL A 56 9.34 8.87 21.85
C VAL A 56 9.27 8.08 20.54
N GLU A 57 8.94 6.79 20.64
CA GLU A 57 8.77 5.87 19.53
C GLU A 57 7.65 6.31 18.58
N ASP A 58 6.55 6.86 19.12
CA ASP A 58 5.45 7.40 18.31
C ASP A 58 5.91 8.60 17.48
N LEU A 59 6.70 9.49 18.07
CA LEU A 59 7.25 10.66 17.38
C LEU A 59 8.25 10.27 16.29
N GLU A 60 9.08 9.26 16.56
CA GLU A 60 10.01 8.69 15.58
C GLU A 60 9.29 8.06 14.40
N PHE A 61 8.28 7.24 14.68
CA PHE A 61 7.44 6.65 13.65
C PHE A 61 6.80 7.74 12.79
N LEU A 62 6.12 8.72 13.40
CA LEU A 62 5.46 9.80 12.67
C LEU A 62 6.45 10.61 11.81
N ALA A 63 7.64 10.91 12.34
CA ALA A 63 8.67 11.67 11.63
C ALA A 63 9.14 10.98 10.34
N ALA A 64 9.21 9.64 10.34
CA ALA A 64 9.66 8.85 9.19
C ALA A 64 8.50 8.38 8.29
N ALA A 65 7.29 8.26 8.83
CA ALA A 65 6.15 7.57 8.22
C ALA A 65 5.85 8.05 6.80
N ARG A 66 5.87 9.37 6.56
CA ARG A 66 5.63 9.91 5.20
C ARG A 66 6.67 9.40 4.20
N ALA A 67 7.96 9.50 4.54
CA ALA A 67 9.04 9.11 3.64
C ALA A 67 9.05 7.58 3.41
N GLU A 68 8.76 6.79 4.44
CA GLU A 68 8.67 5.34 4.33
C GLU A 68 7.48 4.90 3.50
N LEU A 69 6.29 5.47 3.73
CA LEU A 69 5.08 5.15 2.96
C LEU A 69 5.22 5.52 1.47
N LEU A 70 5.91 6.61 1.13
CA LEU A 70 6.24 6.93 -0.27
C LEU A 70 7.06 5.82 -0.90
N ARG A 71 8.18 5.43 -0.26
CA ARG A 71 9.06 4.37 -0.76
C ARG A 71 8.34 3.03 -0.89
N PHE A 72 7.52 2.67 0.10
CA PHE A 72 6.74 1.43 0.06
C PHE A 72 5.69 1.43 -1.05
N SER A 73 5.00 2.55 -1.26
CA SER A 73 3.99 2.66 -2.32
C SER A 73 4.61 2.59 -3.71
N GLU A 74 5.74 3.28 -3.92
CA GLU A 74 6.53 3.20 -5.16
C GLU A 74 7.04 1.78 -5.42
N LEU A 75 7.57 1.10 -4.41
CA LEU A 75 8.00 -0.29 -4.52
C LEU A 75 6.82 -1.20 -4.88
N GLY A 76 5.67 -1.01 -4.23
CA GLY A 76 4.44 -1.74 -4.53
C GLY A 76 4.02 -1.62 -5.99
N LEU A 77 4.02 -0.40 -6.54
CA LEU A 77 3.71 -0.16 -7.95
C LEU A 77 4.71 -0.85 -8.88
N ARG A 78 6.02 -0.76 -8.60
CA ARG A 78 7.05 -1.44 -9.40
C ARG A 78 6.90 -2.96 -9.37
N LEU A 79 6.59 -3.54 -8.21
CA LEU A 79 6.34 -4.98 -8.10
C LEU A 79 5.10 -5.40 -8.89
N LEU A 80 4.04 -4.58 -8.87
CA LEU A 80 2.81 -4.83 -9.63
C LEU A 80 3.05 -4.78 -11.15
N ASP A 81 3.91 -3.87 -11.59
CA ASP A 81 4.31 -3.73 -12.99
C ASP A 81 5.24 -4.86 -13.45
N LEU A 82 6.05 -5.43 -12.55
CA LEU A 82 6.84 -6.63 -12.85
C LEU A 82 5.96 -7.88 -12.92
N HIS A 83 5.00 -8.01 -12.01
CA HIS A 83 4.16 -9.19 -11.86
C HIS A 83 2.84 -9.01 -12.62
N GLN A 84 2.88 -9.29 -13.93
CA GLN A 84 1.71 -9.21 -14.82
C GLN A 84 1.32 -10.59 -15.37
N PRO A 85 0.03 -10.83 -15.65
CA PRO A 85 -0.39 -12.03 -16.37
C PRO A 85 0.16 -12.00 -17.80
N ARG A 86 0.68 -13.13 -18.25
CA ARG A 86 1.14 -13.39 -19.61
C ARG A 86 0.61 -14.74 -20.06
N ASP A 87 0.26 -14.83 -21.34
CA ASP A 87 -0.06 -16.11 -21.96
C ASP A 87 1.19 -17.01 -22.02
N ALA A 88 1.07 -18.25 -21.52
CA ALA A 88 2.16 -19.21 -21.52
C ALA A 88 2.57 -19.66 -22.94
N GLY A 89 1.74 -19.43 -23.96
CA GLY A 89 2.06 -19.68 -25.36
C GLY A 89 2.25 -21.17 -25.68
N GLY A 90 1.23 -21.79 -26.27
CA GLY A 90 1.35 -23.11 -26.92
C GLY A 90 1.36 -24.35 -26.00
N ILE A 91 1.31 -24.19 -24.67
CA ILE A 91 1.19 -25.32 -23.72
C ILE A 91 -0.28 -25.72 -23.49
N THR A 92 -1.23 -24.98 -24.07
CA THR A 92 -2.66 -25.29 -23.95
C THR A 92 -3.20 -25.82 -25.28
N SER A 93 -3.91 -26.94 -25.23
CA SER A 93 -4.73 -27.43 -26.34
C SER A 93 -6.07 -26.68 -26.45
N ASP A 94 -6.45 -25.96 -25.38
CA ASP A 94 -7.61 -25.07 -25.36
C ASP A 94 -7.14 -23.60 -25.54
N THR A 95 -7.27 -23.09 -26.75
CA THR A 95 -6.94 -21.71 -27.10
C THR A 95 -7.99 -20.71 -26.59
N ALA A 96 -9.18 -21.17 -26.19
CA ALA A 96 -10.21 -20.33 -25.60
C ALA A 96 -9.93 -20.03 -24.12
N HIS A 97 -9.26 -20.94 -23.39
CA HIS A 97 -8.89 -20.77 -21.98
C HIS A 97 -7.39 -20.95 -21.73
N PRO A 98 -6.55 -20.02 -22.20
CA PRO A 98 -5.11 -20.15 -22.05
C PRO A 98 -4.67 -20.09 -20.59
N ILE A 99 -3.78 -21.01 -20.21
CA ILE A 99 -3.11 -20.97 -18.90
C ILE A 99 -2.27 -19.71 -18.82
N LEU A 100 -2.65 -18.80 -17.93
CA LEU A 100 -1.90 -17.58 -17.64
C LEU A 100 -0.78 -17.89 -16.63
N ARG A 101 0.39 -17.31 -16.89
CA ARG A 101 1.56 -17.33 -16.00
C ARG A 101 2.00 -15.90 -15.73
N CYS A 102 2.63 -15.66 -14.58
CA CYS A 102 3.24 -14.38 -14.29
C CYS A 102 4.44 -14.14 -15.21
N ARG A 103 4.53 -12.95 -15.81
CA ARG A 103 5.65 -12.52 -16.67
C ARG A 103 7.01 -12.59 -15.95
N SER A 104 7.07 -12.17 -14.68
CA SER A 104 8.31 -12.11 -13.90
C SER A 104 8.76 -13.49 -13.40
N CYS A 105 7.94 -14.17 -12.59
CA CYS A 105 8.35 -15.42 -11.95
C CYS A 105 7.95 -16.70 -12.72
N MET A 106 7.13 -16.62 -13.78
CA MET A 106 6.64 -17.76 -14.57
C MET A 106 5.74 -18.78 -13.85
N TRP A 107 5.35 -18.50 -12.59
CA TRP A 107 4.34 -19.28 -11.85
C TRP A 107 2.94 -19.07 -12.46
N ARG A 108 2.03 -20.02 -12.22
CA ARG A 108 0.63 -19.89 -12.61
C ARG A 108 0.04 -18.59 -12.03
N TRP A 109 -0.62 -17.80 -12.86
CA TRP A 109 -1.29 -16.57 -12.43
C TRP A 109 -2.58 -16.90 -11.65
N PRO A 110 -2.90 -16.19 -10.55
CA PRO A 110 -2.07 -15.20 -9.86
C PRO A 110 -0.87 -15.86 -9.15
N CYS A 111 0.32 -15.29 -9.32
CA CYS A 111 1.54 -15.80 -8.69
C CYS A 111 1.59 -15.47 -7.19
N PRO A 112 2.42 -16.18 -6.39
CA PRO A 112 2.50 -15.97 -4.94
C PRO A 112 2.77 -14.52 -4.53
N THR A 113 3.68 -13.82 -5.22
CA THR A 113 3.98 -12.41 -4.96
C THR A 113 2.75 -11.52 -5.13
N PHE A 114 2.01 -11.70 -6.23
CA PHE A 114 0.80 -10.91 -6.48
C PHE A 114 -0.29 -11.19 -5.43
N ARG A 115 -0.42 -12.44 -4.96
CA ARG A 115 -1.35 -12.78 -3.87
C ARG A 115 -0.97 -12.08 -2.58
N ALA A 116 0.30 -12.16 -2.17
CA ALA A 116 0.80 -11.48 -0.98
C ALA A 116 0.60 -9.95 -1.05
N MET A 117 0.80 -9.35 -2.23
CA MET A 117 0.50 -7.93 -2.44
C MET A 117 -1.00 -7.63 -2.33
N SER A 118 -1.85 -8.47 -2.93
CA SER A 118 -3.30 -8.32 -2.85
C SER A 118 -3.81 -8.44 -1.41
N GLU A 119 -3.23 -9.35 -0.62
CA GLU A 119 -3.54 -9.51 0.80
C GLU A 119 -3.09 -8.29 1.61
N SER A 120 -1.91 -7.74 1.33
CA SER A 120 -1.34 -6.62 2.08
C SER A 120 -2.00 -5.28 1.76
N PHE A 121 -2.40 -5.05 0.51
CA PHE A 121 -2.85 -3.75 0.04
C PHE A 121 -4.29 -3.73 -0.50
N GLY A 122 -4.88 -4.89 -0.80
CA GLY A 122 -6.16 -5.00 -1.53
C GLY A 122 -7.41 -4.87 -0.67
N ALA A 123 -7.33 -4.99 0.65
CA ALA A 123 -8.48 -4.76 1.52
C ALA A 123 -8.74 -3.25 1.72
N PRO A 124 -10.01 -2.79 1.67
CA PRO A 124 -10.38 -1.50 2.24
C PRO A 124 -9.94 -1.49 3.72
N ARG A 125 -9.35 -0.39 4.18
CA ARG A 125 -9.18 -0.20 5.62
C ARG A 125 -10.60 -0.09 6.17
N GLU A 126 -10.99 -0.97 7.08
CA GLU A 126 -12.07 -0.65 8.00
C GLU A 126 -11.68 0.66 8.68
N LEU A 127 -12.32 1.76 8.28
CA LEU A 127 -12.24 2.98 9.05
C LEU A 127 -12.97 2.67 10.36
N PRO A 128 -12.35 2.82 11.54
CA PRO A 128 -13.09 2.73 12.78
C PRO A 128 -14.23 3.74 12.72
N ASP A 129 -15.42 3.28 13.05
CA ASP A 129 -16.66 4.04 13.01
C ASP A 129 -16.52 5.25 13.96
N THR A 130 -16.09 6.38 13.43
CA THR A 130 -16.00 7.66 14.15
C THR A 130 -17.40 8.26 14.31
N ALA A 131 -18.34 7.48 14.86
CA ALA A 131 -19.53 8.01 15.46
C ALA A 131 -19.13 8.61 16.81
N LEU A 132 -18.74 9.89 16.81
CA LEU A 132 -18.68 10.67 18.04
C LEU A 132 -20.11 10.74 18.60
N PRO A 133 -20.37 10.32 19.85
CA PRO A 133 -21.66 10.56 20.47
C PRO A 133 -21.83 12.07 20.68
N GLU A 134 -22.89 12.63 20.08
CA GLU A 134 -23.40 13.96 20.42
C GLU A 134 -23.62 14.01 21.93
N SER A 135 -22.92 14.93 22.57
CA SER A 135 -23.06 15.20 23.99
C SER A 135 -24.37 15.98 24.21
N ALA A 136 -25.26 15.43 25.05
CA ALA A 136 -26.35 16.15 25.70
C ALA A 136 -26.18 16.06 27.22
#